data_AF-A0A9E4C8M9-F1
#
_entry.id   AF-A0A9E4C8M9-F1
#
_cell.length_a   1.000
_cell.length_b   1.000
_cell.length_c   1.000
_cell.angle_alpha   90.00
_cell.angle_beta   90.00
_cell.angle_gamma   90.00
#
_symmetry.space_group_name_H-M   'P 1'
#
loop_
_entity.id
_entity.type
_entity.pdbx_description
1 polymer ?
#
loop_
_entity_poly.entity_id
_entity_poly.type
_entity_poly.pdbx_seq_one_letter_code
_entity_poly.pdbx_strand_id
1 'polypeptide(L)' 'MALRNADVPLLKEKLDALAHTYHDAYLATDPLGIAHAYQGTRDREVAAFLSASLAFGNAAAIRMSVKRIMERLGP' A
#
# COMPACT_ATOMS: atom_id res chain seq x y z
N MET A 1 -25.65 -7.96 -1.53
CA MET A 1 -25.66 -8.55 -2.89
C MET A 1 -24.36 -9.31 -3.05
N ALA A 2 -24.39 -10.64 -3.05
CA ALA A 2 -23.18 -11.46 -3.15
C ALA A 2 -22.72 -11.55 -4.62
N LEU A 3 -21.41 -11.43 -4.85
CA LEU A 3 -20.80 -11.68 -6.16
C LEU A 3 -21.08 -13.12 -6.58
N ARG A 4 -21.59 -13.32 -7.81
CA ARG A 4 -21.75 -14.68 -8.36
C ARG A 4 -20.41 -15.09 -8.99
N ASN A 5 -20.09 -16.38 -8.98
CA ASN A 5 -18.84 -16.88 -9.56
C ASN A 5 -18.64 -16.51 -11.03
N ALA A 6 -19.73 -16.37 -11.79
CA ALA A 6 -19.69 -15.91 -13.19
C ALA A 6 -19.22 -14.46 -13.36
N ASP A 7 -19.32 -13.63 -12.32
CA ASP A 7 -18.93 -12.22 -12.34
C ASP A 7 -17.42 -12.03 -12.04
N VAL A 8 -16.73 -13.07 -11.53
CA VAL A 8 -15.32 -13.03 -11.12
C VAL A 8 -14.35 -12.69 -12.28
N PRO A 9 -14.49 -13.25 -13.49
CA PRO A 9 -13.60 -12.91 -14.60
C PRO A 9 -13.68 -11.42 -14.99
N LEU A 10 -14.90 -10.88 -15.05
CA LEU A 10 -15.13 -9.47 -15.35
C LEU A 10 -14.55 -8.57 -14.24
N LEU A 11 -14.74 -8.96 -12.97
CA LEU A 11 -14.15 -8.24 -11.85
C LEU A 11 -12.62 -8.22 -11.94
N LYS A 12 -12.00 -9.36 -12.24
CA LYS A 12 -10.55 -9.45 -12.43
C LYS A 12 -10.08 -8.49 -13.53
N GLU A 13 -10.72 -8.49 -14.70
CA GLU A 13 -10.36 -7.60 -15.80
C GLU A 13 -10.39 -6.13 -15.38
N LYS A 14 -11.44 -5.70 -14.67
CA LYS A 14 -11.55 -4.31 -14.20
C LYS A 14 -10.51 -3.96 -13.14
N LEU A 15 -10.25 -4.86 -12.19
CA LEU A 15 -9.22 -4.65 -11.16
C LEU A 15 -7.82 -4.62 -11.76
N ASP A 16 -7.52 -5.49 -12.73
CA ASP A 16 -6.25 -5.50 -13.44
C ASP A 16 -6.06 -4.17 -14.21
N ALA A 17 -7.09 -3.67 -14.91
CA ALA A 17 -7.01 -2.40 -15.61
C ALA A 17 -6.74 -1.21 -14.66
N LEU A 18 -7.39 -1.21 -13.50
CA LEU A 18 -7.12 -0.22 -12.44
C LEU A 18 -5.68 -0.33 -11.92
N ALA A 19 -5.20 -1.54 -11.65
CA ALA A 19 -3.84 -1.77 -11.16
C ALA A 19 -2.77 -1.33 -12.18
N HIS A 20 -3.00 -1.55 -13.48
CA HIS A 20 -2.09 -1.05 -14.52
C HIS A 20 -2.11 0.48 -14.64
N THR A 21 -3.28 1.09 -14.44
CA THR A 21 -3.43 2.55 -14.51
C THR A 21 -2.74 3.23 -13.32
N TYR A 22 -3.01 2.75 -12.11
CA TYR A 22 -2.51 3.30 -10.85
C TYR A 22 -1.29 2.52 -10.34
N HIS A 23 -0.13 2.85 -10.89
CA HIS A 23 1.17 2.24 -10.55
C HIS A 23 1.97 3.10 -9.55
N ASP A 24 3.24 2.75 -9.29
CA ASP A 24 4.10 3.36 -8.25
C ASP A 24 4.14 4.89 -8.25
N ALA A 25 3.98 5.54 -9.41
CA ALA A 25 3.92 7.00 -9.53
C ALA A 25 2.75 7.63 -8.74
N TYR A 26 1.67 6.87 -8.53
CA TYR A 26 0.47 7.29 -7.79
C TYR A 26 0.58 7.03 -6.28
N LEU A 27 1.64 6.36 -5.82
CA LEU A 27 1.87 6.07 -4.40
C LEU A 27 2.58 7.20 -3.65
N ALA A 28 2.98 8.29 -4.32
CA ALA A 28 3.74 9.37 -3.71
C ALA A 28 3.06 9.99 -2.47
N THR A 29 1.72 10.04 -2.50
CA THR A 29 0.91 10.56 -1.38
C THR A 29 0.36 9.48 -0.47
N ASP A 30 0.55 8.21 -0.81
CA ASP A 30 0.01 7.06 -0.08
C ASP A 30 1.07 6.49 0.89
N PRO A 31 0.72 6.13 2.14
CA PRO A 31 1.62 5.42 3.04
C PRO A 31 2.21 4.12 2.47
N LEU A 32 1.51 3.44 1.56
CA LEU A 32 1.96 2.23 0.88
C LEU A 32 3.27 2.45 0.11
N GLY A 33 3.52 3.65 -0.39
CA GLY A 33 4.78 4.00 -1.05
C GLY A 33 6.02 3.78 -0.15
N ILE A 34 5.86 3.82 1.18
CA ILE A 34 6.94 3.55 2.14
C ILE A 34 7.34 2.08 2.10
N ALA A 35 6.37 1.16 2.05
CA ALA A 35 6.66 -0.28 1.95
C ALA A 35 7.32 -0.63 0.61
N HIS A 36 6.88 0.00 -0.48
CA HIS A 36 7.44 -0.20 -1.82
C HIS A 36 8.92 0.22 -1.95
N ALA A 37 9.41 1.10 -1.07
CA ALA A 37 10.81 1.51 -1.06
C ALA A 37 11.77 0.36 -0.66
N TYR A 38 11.28 -0.65 0.10
CA TYR A 38 12.08 -1.77 0.57
C TYR A 38 12.16 -2.88 -0.48
N GLN A 39 13.38 -3.31 -0.82
CA GLN A 39 13.64 -4.39 -1.78
C GLN A 39 13.51 -5.78 -1.15
N GLY A 40 13.89 -5.92 0.13
CA GLY A 40 13.76 -7.16 0.89
C GLY A 40 12.31 -7.47 1.22
N THR A 41 11.86 -8.70 0.98
CA THR A 41 10.48 -9.13 1.27
C THR A 41 10.12 -9.00 2.75
N ARG A 42 11.05 -9.37 3.65
CA ARG A 42 10.86 -9.26 5.11
C ARG A 42 10.70 -7.80 5.56
N ASP A 43 11.57 -6.92 5.07
CA ASP A 43 11.54 -5.51 5.45
C ASP A 43 10.29 -4.82 4.89
N ARG A 44 9.90 -5.20 3.67
CA ARG A 44 8.65 -4.75 3.05
C ARG A 44 7.41 -5.19 3.84
N GLU A 45 7.36 -6.42 4.33
CA GLU A 45 6.25 -6.90 5.17
C GLU A 45 6.14 -6.10 6.47
N VAL A 46 7.26 -5.89 7.18
CA VAL A 46 7.28 -5.11 8.42
C VAL A 46 6.86 -3.66 8.15
N ALA A 47 7.41 -3.03 7.10
CA ALA A 47 7.07 -1.68 6.71
C ALA A 47 5.59 -1.55 6.34
N ALA A 48 5.05 -2.50 5.56
CA ALA A 48 3.63 -2.54 5.19
C ALA A 48 2.73 -2.71 6.40
N PHE A 49 3.05 -3.64 7.31
CA PHE A 49 2.27 -3.89 8.52
C PHE A 49 2.19 -2.65 9.42
N LEU A 50 3.33 -2.00 9.67
CA LEU A 50 3.39 -0.77 10.47
C LEU A 50 2.66 0.38 9.78
N SER A 51 2.81 0.52 8.47
CA SER A 51 2.11 1.57 7.70
C SER A 51 0.59 1.39 7.75
N ALA A 52 0.09 0.16 7.56
CA ALA A 52 -1.33 -0.16 7.64
C ALA A 52 -1.89 0.06 9.04
N SER A 53 -1.14 -0.33 10.08
CA SER A 53 -1.53 -0.15 11.49
C SER A 53 -1.68 1.33 11.88
N LEU A 54 -1.00 2.23 11.15
CA LEU A 54 -1.00 3.66 11.39
C LEU A 54 -1.81 4.44 10.35
N ALA A 55 -2.43 3.78 9.37
CA ALA A 55 -3.14 4.40 8.25
C ALA A 55 -4.53 4.93 8.62
N PHE A 56 -4.62 5.72 9.70
CA PHE A 56 -5.86 6.32 10.16
C PHE A 56 -5.76 7.85 10.26
N GLY A 57 -6.63 8.55 9.53
CA GLY A 57 -6.69 10.02 9.52
C GLY A 57 -5.98 10.65 8.33
N ASN A 58 -5.26 11.75 8.58
CA ASN A 58 -4.65 12.56 7.52
C ASN A 58 -3.42 11.87 6.90
N ALA A 59 -3.45 11.61 5.58
CA ALA A 59 -2.39 10.91 4.85
C ALA A 59 -0.99 11.53 5.01
N ALA A 60 -0.88 12.87 5.06
CA ALA A 60 0.41 13.52 5.26
C ALA A 60 0.96 13.29 6.68
N ALA A 61 0.11 13.39 7.71
CA ALA A 61 0.49 13.12 9.10
C ALA A 61 0.86 11.64 9.32
N ILE A 62 0.13 10.72 8.69
CA ILE A 62 0.43 9.28 8.70
C ILE A 62 1.83 9.06 8.11
N ARG A 63 2.10 9.57 6.91
CA ARG A 63 3.41 9.42 6.24
C ARG A 63 4.56 9.94 7.09
N MET A 64 4.40 11.10 7.74
CA MET A 64 5.42 11.63 8.66
C MET A 64 5.68 10.70 9.85
N SER A 65 4.62 10.15 10.43
CA SER A 65 4.71 9.27 11.60
C SER A 65 5.36 7.93 11.25
N VAL A 66 4.94 7.32 10.14
CA VAL A 66 5.52 6.07 9.64
C VAL A 66 7.00 6.28 9.31
N LYS A 67 7.36 7.35 8.58
CA LYS A 67 8.76 7.65 8.25
C LYS A 67 9.63 7.78 9.50
N ARG A 68 9.14 8.48 10.53
CA ARG A 68 9.86 8.64 11.80
C ARG A 68 10.12 7.30 12.49
N ILE A 69 9.17 6.36 12.43
CA ILE A 69 9.35 5.02 13.00
C ILE A 69 10.40 4.24 12.21
N MET A 70 10.31 4.26 10.88
CA MET A 70 11.29 3.58 10.01
C MET A 70 12.71 4.10 10.24
N GLU A 71 12.89 5.42 10.36
CA GLU A 71 14.19 6.04 10.69
C GLU A 71 14.77 5.55 12.03
N ARG A 72 13.94 5.08 12.97
CA ARG A 72 14.37 4.54 14.26
C ARG A 72 14.67 3.05 14.24
N LEU A 73 14.08 2.30 13.31
CA LEU A 73 14.31 0.86 13.15
C LEU A 73 15.67 0.56 12.48
N GLY A 74 16.26 1.56 11.81
CA GLY A 74 17.49 1.40 11.05
C GLY A 74 17.23 1.07 9.58
N PRO A 75 18.28 0.98 8.76
CA PRO A 75 18.17 0.62 7.35
C PRO A 75 17.64 -0.81 7.15
#